data_AF-A0A7J2S4C8-F1
#
_entry.id   AF-A0A7J2S4C8-F1
#
_cell.length_a   1.000
_cell.length_b   1.000
_cell.length_c   1.000
_cell.angle_alpha   90.00
_cell.angle_beta   90.00
_cell.angle_gamma   90.00
#
_symmetry.space_group_name_H-M   'P 1'
#
loop_
_entity.id
_entity.type
_entity.pdbx_description
1 polymer ?
#
loop_
_entity_poly.entity_id
_entity_poly.type
_entity_poly.pdbx_seq_one_letter_code
_entity_poly.pdbx_strand_id
1 'polypeptide(L)'
;MKNKKTESRFESRLESTDRILKYFSDRKKRSIENSLLRPLYQEICKSLFIIFSMMIDVFIPLQLLLMLSIPINYVSSFPLFIILLYVELRIYGKIWGKKGIWSIEKYR
;
A
#
# COMPACT_ATOMS: atom_id res chain seq x y z
N MET A 1 -34.02 50.61 -18.11
CA MET A 1 -33.74 49.27 -18.70
C MET A 1 -32.26 48.82 -18.67
N LYS A 2 -31.31 49.55 -18.06
CA LYS A 2 -29.90 49.10 -17.96
C LYS A 2 -29.64 48.08 -16.83
N ASN A 3 -30.35 48.16 -15.70
CA ASN A 3 -30.10 47.33 -14.50
C ASN A 3 -30.35 45.83 -14.67
N LYS A 4 -31.42 45.41 -15.38
CA LYS A 4 -31.74 43.98 -15.57
C LYS A 4 -30.69 43.20 -16.36
N LYS A 5 -29.96 43.86 -17.27
CA LYS A 5 -28.91 43.23 -18.08
C LYS A 5 -27.61 43.01 -17.30
N THR A 6 -27.36 43.83 -16.29
CA THR A 6 -26.22 43.68 -15.38
C THR A 6 -26.45 42.57 -14.36
N GLU A 7 -27.65 42.41 -13.82
CA GLU A 7 -28.00 41.32 -12.89
C GLU A 7 -27.83 39.93 -13.53
N SER A 8 -28.38 39.70 -14.73
CA SER A 8 -28.23 38.39 -15.40
C SER A 8 -26.78 38.06 -15.78
N ARG A 9 -25.96 39.08 -16.03
CA ARG A 9 -24.52 38.93 -16.31
C ARG A 9 -23.72 38.64 -15.02
N PHE A 10 -24.19 39.10 -13.86
CA PHE A 10 -23.61 38.76 -12.56
C PHE A 10 -24.02 37.36 -12.11
N GLU A 11 -25.29 36.97 -12.27
CA GLU A 11 -25.78 35.62 -11.96
C GLU A 11 -25.05 34.54 -12.78
N SER A 12 -24.89 34.75 -14.09
CA SER A 12 -24.13 33.82 -14.94
C SER A 12 -22.64 33.72 -14.57
N ARG A 13 -22.03 34.81 -14.05
CA ARG A 13 -20.67 34.81 -13.51
C ARG A 13 -20.58 34.10 -12.15
N LEU A 14 -21.59 34.24 -11.30
CA LEU A 14 -21.71 33.50 -10.05
C LEU A 14 -21.85 32.00 -10.29
N GLU A 15 -22.74 31.57 -11.20
CA GLU A 15 -22.93 30.16 -11.54
C GLU A 15 -21.70 29.51 -12.18
N SER A 16 -20.93 30.26 -12.96
CA SER A 16 -19.68 29.75 -13.55
C SER A 16 -18.58 29.64 -12.49
N THR A 17 -18.50 30.61 -11.57
CA THR A 17 -17.56 30.56 -10.44
C THR A 17 -17.89 29.40 -9.50
N ASP A 18 -19.17 29.17 -9.23
CA ASP A 18 -19.62 28.08 -8.33
C ASP A 18 -19.37 26.69 -8.94
N ARG A 19 -19.57 26.53 -10.25
CA ARG A 19 -19.17 25.31 -10.98
C ARG A 19 -17.67 25.04 -10.91
N ILE A 20 -16.84 26.08 -11.04
CA ILE A 20 -15.39 25.96 -10.95
C ILE A 20 -14.98 25.58 -9.52
N LEU A 21 -15.57 26.22 -8.50
CA LEU A 21 -15.35 25.90 -7.09
C LEU A 21 -15.70 24.45 -6.76
N LYS A 22 -16.85 23.98 -7.26
CA LYS A 22 -17.30 22.60 -7.08
C LYS A 22 -16.35 21.61 -7.75
N TYR A 23 -15.87 21.90 -8.96
CA TYR A 23 -14.87 21.08 -9.65
C TYR A 23 -13.54 21.00 -8.88
N PHE A 24 -13.04 22.12 -8.35
CA PHE A 24 -11.82 22.12 -7.53
C PHE A 24 -12.02 21.39 -6.20
N SER A 25 -13.17 21.55 -5.56
CA SER A 25 -13.55 20.83 -4.34
C SER A 25 -13.56 19.32 -4.55
N ASP A 26 -14.25 18.84 -5.59
CA ASP A 26 -14.33 17.41 -5.91
C ASP A 26 -12.96 16.83 -6.28
N ARG A 27 -12.15 17.61 -7.02
CA ARG A 27 -10.78 17.21 -7.35
C ARG A 27 -9.90 17.11 -6.10
N LYS A 28 -10.03 18.04 -5.15
CA LYS A 28 -9.28 18.03 -3.90
C LYS A 28 -9.72 16.87 -3.00
N LYS A 29 -11.02 16.58 -2.94
CA LYS A 29 -11.58 15.44 -2.21
C LYS A 29 -11.04 14.10 -2.73
N ARG A 30 -11.06 13.89 -4.06
CA ARG A 30 -10.45 12.69 -4.69
C ARG A 30 -8.94 12.61 -4.46
N SER A 31 -8.25 13.75 -4.45
CA SER A 31 -6.81 13.77 -4.15
C SER A 31 -6.51 13.36 -2.71
N ILE A 32 -7.34 13.79 -1.75
CA ILE A 32 -7.21 13.44 -0.33
C ILE A 32 -7.51 11.96 -0.14
N GLU A 33 -8.61 11.46 -0.72
CA GLU A 33 -8.97 10.03 -0.71
C GLU A 33 -7.83 9.18 -1.27
N ASN A 34 -7.28 9.52 -2.44
CA ASN A 34 -6.16 8.79 -3.02
C ASN A 34 -4.88 8.88 -2.15
N SER A 35 -4.65 10.00 -1.47
CA SER A 35 -3.48 10.14 -0.58
C SER A 35 -3.63 9.37 0.72
N LEU A 36 -4.86 9.14 1.21
CA LEU A 36 -5.16 8.42 2.45
C LEU A 36 -5.33 6.91 2.22
N LEU A 37 -5.96 6.52 1.12
CA LEU A 37 -6.21 5.11 0.81
C LEU A 37 -4.91 4.36 0.49
N ARG A 38 -4.00 4.98 -0.27
CA ARG A 38 -2.75 4.35 -0.67
C ARG A 38 -1.84 3.92 0.50
N PRO A 39 -1.56 4.75 1.52
CA PRO A 39 -0.78 4.30 2.68
C PRO A 39 -1.51 3.22 3.48
N LEU A 40 -2.84 3.28 3.59
CA LEU A 40 -3.63 2.26 4.27
C LEU A 40 -3.53 0.90 3.57
N TYR A 41 -3.71 0.85 2.24
CA TYR A 41 -3.53 -0.37 1.46
C TYR A 41 -2.10 -0.90 1.57
N GLN A 42 -1.11 -0.02 1.60
CA GLN A 42 0.27 -0.42 1.75
C GLN A 42 0.57 -1.04 3.12
N GLU A 43 0.01 -0.51 4.20
CA GLU A 43 0.11 -1.11 5.54
C GLU A 43 -0.59 -2.47 5.59
N ILE A 44 -1.80 -2.59 5.03
CA ILE A 44 -2.52 -3.87 4.96
C ILE A 44 -1.68 -4.91 4.20
N CYS A 45 -1.12 -4.55 3.05
CA CYS A 45 -0.26 -5.45 2.27
C CYS A 45 1.02 -5.85 3.03
N LYS A 46 1.64 -4.92 3.78
CA LYS A 46 2.80 -5.25 4.63
C LYS A 46 2.43 -6.23 5.73
N SER A 47 1.33 -5.97 6.42
CA SER A 47 0.83 -6.84 7.50
C SER A 47 0.49 -8.23 6.97
N LEU A 48 -0.20 -8.32 5.83
CA LEU A 48 -0.48 -9.59 5.17
C LEU A 48 0.81 -10.33 4.79
N PHE A 49 1.79 -9.63 4.21
CA PHE A 49 3.07 -10.24 3.86
C PHE A 49 3.76 -10.85 5.10
N ILE A 50 3.79 -10.12 6.22
CA ILE A 50 4.38 -10.61 7.48
C ILE A 50 3.63 -11.85 7.99
N ILE A 51 2.30 -11.84 7.96
CA ILE A 51 1.48 -12.99 8.38
C ILE A 51 1.81 -14.21 7.52
N PHE A 52 1.85 -14.05 6.19
CA PHE A 52 2.19 -15.16 5.29
C PHE A 52 3.62 -15.66 5.50
N SER A 53 4.58 -14.76 5.69
CA SER A 53 5.97 -15.08 6.00
C SER A 53 6.08 -15.91 7.27
N MET A 54 5.47 -15.46 8.37
CA MET A 54 5.42 -16.21 9.62
C MET A 54 4.77 -17.59 9.47
N MET A 55 3.70 -17.70 8.67
CA MET A 55 3.09 -19.01 8.39
C MET A 55 4.07 -19.93 7.64
N ILE A 56 4.71 -19.43 6.58
CA ILE A 56 5.67 -20.21 5.77
C ILE A 56 6.84 -20.68 6.63
N ASP A 57 7.41 -19.77 7.41
CA ASP A 57 8.54 -20.00 8.31
C ASP A 57 8.24 -21.04 9.41
N VAL A 58 6.99 -21.22 9.80
CA VAL A 58 6.59 -22.25 10.77
C VAL A 58 6.25 -23.56 10.07
N PHE A 59 5.42 -23.51 9.03
CA PHE A 59 4.90 -24.72 8.39
C PHE A 59 5.97 -25.51 7.65
N ILE A 60 6.89 -24.86 6.93
CA ILE A 60 7.89 -25.57 6.13
C ILE A 60 8.90 -26.33 7.01
N PRO A 61 9.55 -25.70 8.02
CA PRO A 61 10.45 -26.41 8.91
C PRO A 61 9.73 -27.47 9.75
N LEU A 62 8.48 -27.23 10.15
CA LEU A 62 7.69 -28.22 10.89
C LEU A 62 7.39 -29.47 10.05
N GLN A 63 7.06 -29.28 8.77
CA GLN A 63 6.84 -30.40 7.85
C GLN A 63 8.11 -31.23 7.64
N LEU A 64 9.27 -30.57 7.53
CA LEU A 64 10.57 -31.25 7.45
C LEU A 64 10.92 -32.01 8.73
N LEU A 65 10.60 -31.45 9.89
CA LEU A 65 10.74 -32.11 11.18
C LEU A 65 9.93 -33.41 11.28
N LEU A 66 8.72 -33.43 10.70
CA LEU A 66 7.83 -34.58 10.65
C LEU A 66 8.22 -35.63 9.61
N MET A 67 8.74 -35.22 8.44
CA MET A 67 9.06 -36.13 7.34
C MET A 67 10.41 -36.85 7.49
N LEU A 68 11.35 -36.28 8.24
CA LEU A 68 12.72 -36.79 8.34
C LEU A 68 13.00 -37.44 9.70
N SER A 69 13.83 -38.48 9.68
CA SER A 69 14.30 -39.13 10.90
C SER A 69 15.34 -38.27 11.63
N ILE A 70 15.40 -38.39 12.96
CA ILE A 70 16.41 -37.73 13.79
C ILE A 70 17.78 -38.38 13.51
N PRO A 71 18.89 -37.62 13.35
CA PRO A 71 19.03 -36.16 13.53
C PRO A 71 18.97 -35.34 12.23
N ILE A 72 18.74 -35.99 11.08
CA ILE A 72 18.76 -35.35 9.75
C ILE A 72 17.70 -34.24 9.69
N ASN A 73 16.59 -34.41 10.39
CA ASN A 73 15.53 -33.41 10.50
C ASN A 73 16.02 -32.07 11.07
N TYR A 74 16.81 -32.05 12.14
CA TYR A 74 17.33 -30.80 12.72
C TYR A 74 18.37 -30.13 11.82
N VAL A 75 19.26 -30.94 11.24
CA VAL A 75 20.33 -30.46 10.36
C VAL A 75 19.78 -29.86 9.07
N SER A 76 18.63 -30.34 8.57
CA SER A 76 17.99 -29.81 7.37
C SER A 76 17.04 -28.65 7.66
N SER A 77 16.25 -28.74 8.74
CA SER A 77 15.23 -27.73 9.05
C SER A 77 15.83 -26.39 9.48
N PHE A 78 16.93 -26.41 10.25
CA PHE A 78 17.54 -25.19 10.77
C PHE A 78 18.18 -24.31 9.68
N PRO A 79 19.01 -24.83 8.76
CA PRO A 79 19.51 -24.04 7.63
C PRO A 79 18.38 -23.58 6.71
N LEU A 80 17.35 -24.41 6.51
CA LEU A 80 16.25 -24.05 5.63
C LEU A 80 15.41 -22.89 6.19
N PHE A 81 15.20 -22.86 7.50
CA PHE A 81 14.60 -21.71 8.19
C PHE A 81 15.41 -20.42 8.00
N ILE A 82 16.74 -20.49 8.13
CA ILE A 82 17.62 -19.33 7.88
C ILE A 82 17.53 -18.85 6.43
N ILE A 83 17.49 -19.79 5.48
CA ILE A 83 17.38 -19.47 4.05
C ILE A 83 16.03 -18.80 3.75
N LEU A 84 14.92 -19.31 4.30
CA LEU A 84 13.59 -18.71 4.14
C LEU A 84 13.58 -17.28 4.66
N LEU A 85 14.00 -17.06 5.90
CA LEU A 85 14.12 -15.73 6.49
C LEU A 85 14.95 -14.76 5.62
N TYR A 86 16.09 -15.22 5.10
CA TYR A 86 16.93 -14.40 4.23
C TYR A 86 16.22 -14.01 2.93
N VAL A 87 15.53 -14.96 2.30
CA VAL A 87 14.77 -14.73 1.07
C VAL A 87 13.61 -13.77 1.33
N GLU A 88 12.89 -13.93 2.43
CA GLU A 88 11.78 -13.06 2.82
C GLU A 88 12.24 -11.63 3.10
N LEU A 89 13.36 -11.46 3.82
CA LEU A 89 13.98 -10.14 4.03
C LEU A 89 14.37 -9.48 2.71
N ARG A 90 14.93 -10.25 1.75
CA ARG A 90 15.27 -9.75 0.42
C ARG A 90 14.03 -9.32 -0.36
N ILE A 91 12.97 -10.13 -0.35
CA ILE A 91 11.70 -9.81 -1.01
C ILE A 91 11.09 -8.56 -0.37
N TYR A 92 11.07 -8.51 0.97
CA TYR A 92 10.55 -7.37 1.71
C TYR A 92 11.30 -6.08 1.35
N GLY A 93 12.63 -6.12 1.37
CA GLY A 93 13.47 -4.99 0.99
C GLY A 93 13.28 -4.57 -0.47
N LYS A 94 13.00 -5.50 -1.39
CA LYS A 94 12.74 -5.20 -2.80
C LYS A 94 11.37 -4.56 -3.04
N ILE A 95 10.35 -4.95 -2.27
CA ILE A 95 8.98 -4.43 -2.44
C ILE A 95 8.80 -3.12 -1.66
N TRP A 96 9.22 -3.09 -0.38
CA TRP A 96 8.95 -2.01 0.56
C TRP A 96 10.17 -1.22 1.04
N GLY A 97 11.40 -1.61 0.67
CA GLY A 97 12.61 -0.85 1.03
C GLY A 97 12.70 0.51 0.33
N LYS A 98 13.75 1.28 0.63
CA LYS A 98 13.94 2.67 0.15
C LYS A 98 13.84 2.82 -1.37
N LYS A 99 14.34 1.84 -2.13
CA LYS A 99 14.25 1.76 -3.60
C LYS A 99 13.14 0.83 -4.11
N GLY A 100 12.26 0.38 -3.23
CA GLY A 100 11.23 -0.61 -3.54
C GLY A 100 10.12 -0.05 -4.42
N ILE A 101 9.43 -0.95 -5.12
CA ILE A 101 8.34 -0.59 -6.06
C ILE A 101 7.24 0.20 -5.34
N TRP A 102 7.01 -0.10 -4.06
CA TRP A 102 6.01 0.54 -3.21
C TRP A 102 6.64 1.44 -2.13
N SER A 103 7.86 1.94 -2.32
CA SER A 103 8.50 2.85 -1.36
C SER A 103 7.70 4.16 -1.21
N ILE A 104 7.33 4.51 0.03
CA ILE A 104 6.68 5.79 0.38
C ILE A 104 7.63 6.96 0.12
N GLU A 105 8.95 6.74 0.26
CA GLU A 105 9.98 7.77 0.02
C GLU A 105 10.01 8.23 -1.45
N LYS A 106 9.47 7.46 -2.39
CA LYS A 106 9.43 7.84 -3.81
C LYS A 106 8.40 8.95 -4.11
N TYR A 107 7.53 9.26 -3.16
CA TYR A 107 6.41 10.20 -3.32
C TYR A 107 6.43 11.35 -2.30
N ARG A 108 7.55 11.55 -1.62
CA ARG A 108 7.75 12.69 -0.73
C ARG A 108 8.36 13.87 -1.47
#